data_AF-A0A1I5D138-F1
#
_entry.id   AF-A0A1I5D138-F1
#
_cell.length_a   1.000
_cell.length_b   1.000
_cell.length_c   1.000
_cell.angle_alpha   90.00
_cell.angle_beta   90.00
_cell.angle_gamma   90.00
#
_symmetry.space_group_name_H-M   'P 1'
#
loop_
_entity.id
_entity.type
_entity.pdbx_description
1 polymer ?
#
loop_
_entity_poly.entity_id
_entity_poly.type
_entity_poly.pdbx_seq_one_letter_code
_entity_poly.pdbx_strand_id
1 'polypeptide(L)'
;MKQKDAFILSIPDRCTQPWNEMLPAEDGRFCLSCQKTVTDFTEMTDAEILAYLKRNKGNSCGRFDATQLNRVLQAPPEPSRSIFPAMLLGAMLTAILPEQVYGSNKTPVVTMQPSLRIGGEKRIEGCIMDDAGNALDGVSVRIKDHSSIGGITNREGQFSFTLPESLHKTDSITLQISRLGYDAREVLVNPDQFSGVQVSLSLSIMALPEVVIERSGWATRTIITGAYAGYDGMNYCRNPRWHWWHRLTRVFRKNKNNY
;
A
#
# COMPACT_ATOMS: atom_id res chain seq x y z
N MET A 1 -21.45 -26.43 30.65
CA MET A 1 -20.15 -25.92 30.16
C MET A 1 -20.46 -24.94 29.04
N LYS A 2 -20.32 -23.63 29.26
CA LYS A 2 -20.55 -22.64 28.19
C LYS A 2 -19.42 -22.79 27.17
N GLN A 3 -19.77 -22.94 25.90
CA GLN A 3 -18.83 -23.00 24.79
C GLN A 3 -17.95 -21.75 24.84
N LYS A 4 -16.64 -21.95 24.96
CA LYS A 4 -15.66 -20.89 24.81
C LYS A 4 -15.52 -20.66 23.32
N ASP A 5 -16.22 -19.65 22.80
CA ASP A 5 -16.17 -19.31 21.38
C ASP A 5 -14.71 -19.05 20.98
N ALA A 6 -14.19 -19.90 20.10
CA ALA A 6 -12.83 -19.77 19.59
C ALA A 6 -12.85 -18.68 18.50
N PHE A 7 -12.32 -17.50 18.83
CA PHE A 7 -12.22 -16.39 17.88
C PHE A 7 -10.85 -16.44 17.20
N ILE A 8 -10.83 -16.65 15.88
CA ILE A 8 -9.62 -16.63 15.06
C ILE A 8 -9.64 -15.36 14.21
N LEU A 9 -8.62 -14.52 14.37
CA LEU A 9 -8.45 -13.32 13.57
C LEU A 9 -7.58 -13.62 12.35
N SER A 10 -8.11 -13.37 11.15
CA SER A 10 -7.39 -13.52 9.88
C SER A 10 -7.62 -12.28 9.01
N ILE A 11 -6.60 -11.90 8.25
CA ILE A 11 -6.61 -10.73 7.36
C ILE A 11 -6.52 -11.25 5.93
N PRO A 12 -7.64 -11.29 5.18
CA PRO A 12 -7.64 -11.81 3.82
C PRO A 12 -6.88 -10.87 2.86
N ASP A 13 -7.10 -9.56 2.98
CA ASP A 13 -6.50 -8.54 2.11
C ASP A 13 -5.52 -7.67 2.88
N ARG A 14 -4.23 -7.74 2.53
CA ARG A 14 -3.19 -6.92 3.16
C ARG A 14 -3.04 -5.58 2.41
N CYS A 15 -3.14 -4.45 3.11
CA CYS A 15 -2.70 -3.14 2.57
C CYS A 15 -1.17 -3.23 2.38
N THR A 16 -0.69 -3.03 1.14
CA THR A 16 0.73 -3.10 0.76
C THR A 16 1.49 -1.81 1.03
N GLN A 17 0.79 -0.73 1.40
CA GLN A 17 1.38 0.56 1.73
C GLN A 17 2.13 0.47 3.07
N PRO A 18 3.35 1.00 3.16
CA PRO A 18 4.11 1.00 4.41
C PRO A 18 3.49 1.98 5.42
N TRP A 19 3.45 1.56 6.68
CA TRP A 19 2.87 2.31 7.81
C TRP A 19 3.40 3.75 7.93
N ASN A 20 4.70 3.92 7.71
CA ASN A 20 5.37 5.22 7.86
C ASN A 20 4.92 6.26 6.81
N GLU A 21 4.39 5.79 5.67
CA GLU A 21 3.89 6.65 4.58
C GLU A 21 2.37 6.92 4.69
N MET A 22 1.71 6.38 5.71
CA MET A 22 0.29 6.66 5.97
C MET A 22 0.10 8.00 6.69
N LEU A 23 -1.01 8.67 6.42
CA LEU A 23 -1.32 9.98 7.01
C LEU A 23 -1.73 9.83 8.49
N PRO A 24 -1.38 10.78 9.37
CA PRO A 24 -1.85 10.76 10.75
C PRO A 24 -3.39 10.91 10.81
N ALA A 25 -4.04 10.17 11.70
CA ALA A 25 -5.47 10.23 12.00
C ALA A 25 -5.70 10.13 13.52
N GLU A 26 -6.93 10.41 13.99
CA GLU A 26 -7.27 10.40 15.43
C GLU A 26 -6.93 9.08 16.13
N ASP A 27 -7.31 7.93 15.54
CA ASP A 27 -7.15 6.58 16.11
C ASP A 27 -6.18 5.68 15.28
N GLY A 28 -5.11 6.29 14.76
CA GLY A 28 -4.07 5.56 14.02
C GLY A 28 -3.59 6.33 12.80
N ARG A 29 -3.57 5.65 11.64
CA ARG A 29 -3.13 6.25 10.39
C ARG A 29 -4.06 5.93 9.23
N PHE A 30 -4.26 6.86 8.31
CA PHE A 30 -5.10 6.65 7.14
C PHE A 30 -4.29 6.02 5.99
N CYS A 31 -4.60 4.76 5.61
CA CYS A 31 -4.01 4.09 4.43
C CYS A 31 -4.74 4.62 3.18
N LEU A 32 -4.00 5.30 2.30
CA LEU A 32 -4.52 5.83 1.04
C LEU A 32 -4.87 4.72 0.05
N SER A 33 -4.20 3.56 0.16
CA SER A 33 -4.43 2.41 -0.73
C SER A 33 -5.75 1.70 -0.46
N CYS A 34 -6.13 1.51 0.80
CA CYS A 34 -7.38 0.86 1.18
C CYS A 34 -8.48 1.84 1.63
N GLN A 35 -8.16 3.14 1.68
CA GLN A 35 -9.05 4.23 2.12
C GLN A 35 -9.70 3.98 3.49
N LYS A 36 -8.96 3.32 4.40
CA LYS A 36 -9.40 3.01 5.76
C LYS A 36 -8.39 3.55 6.77
N THR A 37 -8.89 3.93 7.93
CA THR A 37 -8.06 4.17 9.11
C THR A 37 -7.52 2.83 9.61
N VAL A 38 -6.20 2.72 9.64
CA VAL A 38 -5.44 1.59 10.14
C VAL A 38 -5.05 1.90 11.59
N THR A 39 -5.62 1.16 12.52
CA THR A 39 -5.29 1.24 13.95
C THR A 39 -4.11 0.32 14.26
N ASP A 40 -3.20 0.75 15.13
CA ASP A 40 -2.07 -0.10 15.53
C ASP A 40 -2.48 -1.01 16.69
N PHE A 41 -2.47 -2.33 16.47
CA PHE A 41 -2.79 -3.34 17.46
C PHE A 41 -1.54 -4.05 18.00
N THR A 42 -0.33 -3.70 17.54
CA THR A 42 0.89 -4.44 17.89
C THR A 42 1.17 -4.48 19.39
N GLU A 43 0.70 -3.46 20.13
CA GLU A 43 0.88 -3.36 21.59
C GLU A 43 -0.35 -3.82 22.39
N MET A 44 -1.45 -4.18 21.71
CA MET A 44 -2.70 -4.58 22.37
C MET A 44 -2.72 -6.08 22.74
N THR A 45 -3.32 -6.38 23.88
CA THR A 45 -3.61 -7.75 24.32
C THR A 45 -4.80 -8.35 23.57
N ASP A 46 -4.92 -9.69 23.56
CA ASP A 46 -6.05 -10.40 22.95
C ASP A 46 -7.41 -9.87 23.44
N ALA A 47 -7.51 -9.54 24.73
CA ALA A 47 -8.73 -9.01 25.33
C ALA A 47 -9.10 -7.61 24.80
N GLU A 48 -8.11 -6.74 24.64
CA GLU A 48 -8.27 -5.38 24.11
C GLU A 48 -8.62 -5.41 22.63
N ILE A 49 -7.95 -6.24 21.85
CA ILE A 49 -8.24 -6.46 20.42
C ILE A 49 -9.70 -6.90 20.26
N LEU A 50 -10.15 -7.89 21.04
CA LEU A 50 -11.54 -8.37 21.00
C LEU A 50 -12.55 -7.31 21.43
N ALA A 51 -12.24 -6.51 22.45
CA ALA A 51 -13.10 -5.42 22.90
C ALA A 51 -13.24 -4.34 21.82
N TYR A 52 -12.14 -3.99 21.15
CA TYR A 52 -12.12 -3.02 20.06
C TYR A 52 -12.91 -3.51 18.85
N LEU A 53 -12.68 -4.74 18.39
CA LEU A 53 -13.37 -5.33 17.23
C LEU A 53 -14.88 -5.49 17.48
N LYS A 54 -15.30 -5.81 18.72
CA LYS A 54 -16.73 -5.87 19.09
C LYS A 54 -17.42 -4.52 19.01
N ARG A 55 -16.71 -3.44 19.38
CA ARG A 55 -17.20 -2.06 19.33
C ARG A 55 -17.25 -1.52 17.90
N ASN A 56 -16.25 -1.85 17.08
CA ASN A 56 -16.03 -1.32 15.74
C ASN A 56 -16.25 -2.40 14.66
N LYS A 57 -17.48 -2.93 14.57
CA LYS A 57 -17.84 -3.98 13.61
C LYS A 57 -17.74 -3.47 12.17
N GLY A 58 -16.97 -4.16 11.32
CA GLY A 58 -16.97 -4.00 9.86
C GLY A 58 -16.11 -2.88 9.28
N ASN A 59 -15.67 -1.91 10.08
CA ASN A 59 -14.91 -0.73 9.61
C ASN A 59 -13.47 -0.64 10.13
N SER A 60 -12.95 -1.70 10.73
CA SER A 60 -11.58 -1.71 11.27
C SER A 60 -10.58 -2.26 10.25
N CYS A 61 -9.54 -1.48 9.96
CA CYS A 61 -8.29 -1.96 9.37
C CYS A 61 -7.21 -1.85 10.45
N GLY A 62 -6.25 -2.77 10.48
CA GLY A 62 -5.32 -2.83 11.60
C GLY A 62 -3.93 -3.34 11.23
N ARG A 63 -2.93 -2.80 11.91
CA ARG A 63 -1.57 -3.31 11.93
C ARG A 63 -1.45 -4.29 13.10
N PHE A 64 -1.01 -5.50 12.81
CA PHE A 64 -0.88 -6.58 13.79
C PHE A 64 0.52 -7.17 13.72
N ASP A 65 1.01 -7.69 14.85
CA ASP A 65 2.19 -8.54 14.86
C ASP A 65 1.88 -9.89 14.18
N ALA A 66 2.87 -10.54 13.57
CA ALA A 66 2.66 -11.84 12.92
C ALA A 66 2.18 -12.90 13.93
N THR A 67 2.65 -12.81 15.18
CA THR A 67 2.20 -13.68 16.26
C THR A 67 0.76 -13.42 16.66
N GLN A 68 0.17 -12.25 16.33
CA GLN A 68 -1.20 -11.81 16.62
C GLN A 68 -2.30 -12.44 15.71
N LEU A 69 -1.92 -13.07 14.60
CA LEU A 69 -2.84 -13.57 13.57
C LEU A 69 -2.94 -15.10 13.54
N ASN A 70 -4.03 -15.62 12.96
CA ASN A 70 -4.25 -17.05 12.69
C ASN A 70 -4.09 -17.98 13.92
N ARG A 71 -4.35 -17.48 15.12
CA ARG A 71 -4.48 -18.27 16.35
C ARG A 71 -5.81 -17.98 17.02
N VAL A 72 -6.14 -18.79 18.03
CA VAL A 72 -7.27 -18.54 18.93
C VAL A 72 -6.92 -17.38 19.88
N LEU A 73 -7.67 -16.29 19.81
CA LEU A 73 -7.55 -15.17 20.75
C LEU A 73 -8.16 -15.54 22.10
N GLN A 74 -7.49 -15.16 23.19
CA GLN A 74 -7.99 -15.36 24.54
C GLN A 74 -8.99 -14.27 24.91
N ALA A 75 -10.27 -14.63 24.98
CA ALA A 75 -11.29 -13.74 25.51
C ALA A 75 -10.95 -13.34 26.96
N PRO A 76 -11.21 -12.08 27.35
CA PRO A 76 -11.04 -11.68 28.74
C PRO A 76 -11.85 -12.62 29.64
N PRO A 77 -11.34 -12.97 30.84
CA PRO A 77 -12.16 -13.70 31.80
C PRO A 77 -13.43 -12.87 32.02
N GLU A 78 -14.59 -13.49 31.75
CA GLU A 78 -15.89 -12.87 32.04
C GLU A 78 -15.82 -12.38 33.50
N PRO A 79 -16.08 -11.09 33.79
CA PRO A 79 -16.14 -10.65 35.16
C PRO A 79 -17.20 -11.52 35.82
N SER A 80 -16.78 -12.37 36.77
CA SER A 80 -17.74 -13.13 37.56
C SER A 80 -18.60 -12.06 38.21
N ARG A 81 -19.86 -11.95 37.80
CA ARG A 81 -20.84 -11.15 38.51
C ARG A 81 -20.88 -11.73 39.91
N SER A 82 -20.06 -11.17 40.81
CA SER A 82 -20.16 -11.43 42.22
C SER A 82 -21.51 -10.86 42.59
N ILE A 83 -22.43 -11.79 42.80
CA ILE A 83 -23.74 -11.56 43.39
C ILE A 83 -23.47 -11.20 44.86
N PHE A 84 -22.92 -10.01 45.11
CA PHE A 84 -23.19 -9.34 46.37
C PHE A 84 -24.54 -8.65 46.17
N PRO A 85 -25.58 -9.09 46.89
CA PRO A 85 -26.94 -8.68 46.63
C PRO A 85 -27.17 -7.26 47.10
N ALA A 86 -28.13 -6.61 46.44
CA ALA A 86 -28.83 -5.44 46.94
C ALA A 86 -29.33 -5.69 48.37
N MET A 87 -28.68 -5.07 49.35
CA MET A 87 -29.21 -4.98 50.72
C MET A 87 -28.79 -3.65 51.34
N LEU A 88 -29.48 -2.58 50.94
CA LEU A 88 -29.83 -1.46 51.81
C LEU A 88 -31.20 -0.93 51.37
N LEU A 89 -32.24 -1.73 51.60
CA LEU A 89 -33.54 -1.17 51.94
C LEU A 89 -33.56 -0.99 53.46
N GLY A 90 -33.55 0.27 53.89
CA GLY A 90 -33.60 0.68 55.28
C GLY A 90 -34.17 2.08 55.39
N ALA A 91 -35.50 2.15 55.24
CA ALA A 91 -36.44 3.21 55.62
C ALA A 91 -35.89 4.52 56.21
N MET A 92 -36.17 5.65 55.55
CA MET A 92 -36.58 6.88 56.24
C MET A 92 -37.68 7.56 55.42
N LEU A 93 -38.91 7.25 55.82
CA LEU A 93 -40.13 7.94 55.43
C LEU A 93 -40.18 9.23 56.26
N THR A 94 -39.69 10.35 55.74
CA THR A 94 -39.94 11.67 56.34
C THR A 94 -40.54 12.62 55.32
N ALA A 95 -41.84 12.84 55.53
CA ALA A 95 -42.61 14.07 55.35
C ALA A 95 -42.18 15.08 54.27
N ILE A 96 -43.03 15.19 53.25
CA ILE A 96 -43.61 16.42 52.66
C ILE A 96 -42.76 17.70 52.78
N LEU A 97 -42.20 18.16 51.66
CA LEU A 97 -42.33 19.53 51.13
C LEU A 97 -42.27 19.49 49.59
N PRO A 98 -43.15 20.18 48.84
CA PRO A 98 -42.96 20.38 47.41
C PRO A 98 -42.01 21.56 47.23
N GLU A 99 -40.70 21.30 47.20
CA GLU A 99 -39.75 22.34 46.86
C GLU A 99 -39.53 22.37 45.35
N GLN A 100 -39.89 23.51 44.79
CA GLN A 100 -39.86 23.84 43.37
C GLN A 100 -38.44 23.64 42.82
N VAL A 101 -38.29 22.88 41.74
CA VAL A 101 -37.14 23.07 40.85
C VAL A 101 -37.67 23.41 39.48
N TYR A 102 -37.74 24.72 39.23
CA TYR A 102 -37.77 25.28 37.89
C TYR A 102 -36.55 24.72 37.15
N GLY A 103 -36.79 23.73 36.27
CA GLY A 103 -35.86 23.37 35.21
C GLY A 103 -35.73 24.56 34.26
N SER A 104 -34.95 25.56 34.65
CA SER A 104 -34.39 26.52 33.72
C SER A 104 -33.49 25.70 32.80
N ASN A 105 -33.96 25.47 31.57
CA ASN A 105 -33.11 25.14 30.45
C ASN A 105 -32.12 26.29 30.27
N LYS A 106 -31.08 26.30 31.10
CA LYS A 106 -29.86 27.03 30.83
C LYS A 106 -29.22 26.27 29.69
N THR A 107 -29.61 26.61 28.46
CA THR A 107 -28.62 26.69 27.39
C THR A 107 -27.35 27.27 28.01
N PRO A 108 -26.18 26.61 27.88
CA PRO A 108 -24.95 27.35 28.06
C PRO A 108 -25.03 28.49 27.06
N VAL A 109 -25.31 29.69 27.56
CA VAL A 109 -24.98 30.92 26.86
C VAL A 109 -23.47 30.83 26.73
N VAL A 110 -23.04 30.36 25.56
CA VAL A 110 -21.67 30.54 25.11
C VAL A 110 -21.54 32.05 24.99
N THR A 111 -21.08 32.66 26.09
CA THR A 111 -20.56 34.00 26.08
C THR A 111 -19.41 33.97 25.09
N MET A 112 -19.70 34.34 23.85
CA MET A 112 -18.69 34.68 22.86
C MET A 112 -17.95 35.89 23.45
N GLN A 113 -16.88 35.61 24.19
CA GLN A 113 -15.86 36.61 24.42
C GLN A 113 -15.27 36.90 23.05
N PRO A 114 -15.33 38.15 22.56
CA PRO A 114 -14.49 38.54 21.45
C PRO A 114 -13.07 38.56 22.03
N SER A 115 -12.33 37.47 21.84
CA SER A 115 -10.89 37.56 21.99
C SER A 115 -10.42 38.41 20.81
N LEU A 116 -10.22 39.70 21.09
CA LEU A 116 -9.43 40.59 20.25
C LEU A 116 -8.02 39.97 20.16
N ARG A 117 -7.80 39.14 19.15
CA ARG A 117 -6.45 38.78 18.72
C ARG A 117 -5.98 39.83 17.74
N ILE A 118 -5.48 40.93 18.30
CA ILE A 118 -4.63 41.87 17.58
C ILE A 118 -3.24 41.24 17.58
N GLY A 119 -2.98 40.46 16.54
CA GLY A 119 -1.74 39.76 16.25
C GLY A 119 -1.99 38.97 14.99
N GLY A 120 -1.68 39.56 13.84
CA GLY A 120 -2.13 39.08 12.54
C GLY A 120 -1.70 37.64 12.31
N GLU A 121 -2.66 36.71 12.37
CA GLU A 121 -2.44 35.34 11.92
C GLU A 121 -2.03 35.40 10.45
N LYS A 122 -0.75 35.12 10.19
CA LYS A 122 -0.22 35.14 8.84
C LYS A 122 -0.77 33.91 8.12
N ARG A 123 -1.57 34.13 7.07
CA ARG A 123 -2.19 33.07 6.28
C ARG A 123 -1.48 32.94 4.94
N ILE A 124 -1.38 31.71 4.43
CA ILE A 124 -0.98 31.46 3.04
C ILE A 124 -2.23 31.06 2.27
N GLU A 125 -2.50 31.81 1.21
CA GLU A 125 -3.70 31.71 0.40
C GLU A 125 -3.33 31.76 -1.09
N GLY A 126 -4.07 31.00 -1.89
CA GLY A 126 -3.75 30.87 -3.29
C GLY A 126 -4.74 30.04 -4.08
N CYS A 127 -4.46 29.92 -5.37
CA CYS A 127 -5.23 29.12 -6.32
C CYS A 127 -4.30 28.20 -7.11
N ILE A 128 -4.76 26.96 -7.34
CA ILE A 128 -4.06 25.97 -8.14
C ILE A 128 -4.91 25.59 -9.34
N MET A 129 -4.28 25.59 -10.52
CA MET A 129 -4.91 25.32 -11.80
C MET A 129 -4.11 24.29 -12.60
N ASP A 130 -4.69 23.74 -13.66
CA ASP A 130 -3.93 23.00 -14.67
C ASP A 130 -3.34 23.93 -15.74
N ASP A 131 -2.60 23.37 -16.68
CA ASP A 131 -2.03 24.10 -17.83
C ASP A 131 -3.12 24.65 -18.79
N ALA A 132 -4.35 24.13 -18.72
CA ALA A 132 -5.49 24.62 -19.49
C ALA A 132 -6.26 25.75 -18.77
N GLY A 133 -5.84 26.12 -17.55
CA GLY A 133 -6.46 27.17 -16.74
C GLY A 133 -7.67 26.71 -15.93
N ASN A 134 -7.96 25.41 -15.87
CA ASN A 134 -9.04 24.89 -15.04
C ASN A 134 -8.58 24.81 -13.58
N ALA A 135 -9.45 25.21 -12.67
CA ALA A 135 -9.22 25.10 -11.24
C ALA A 135 -9.12 23.63 -10.81
N LEU A 136 -8.17 23.34 -9.91
CA LEU A 136 -7.87 22.00 -9.46
C LEU A 136 -8.33 21.75 -8.03
N ASP A 137 -9.42 20.98 -7.87
CA ASP A 137 -9.92 20.48 -6.58
C ASP A 137 -9.09 19.34 -5.99
N GLY A 138 -8.96 19.27 -4.66
CA GLY A 138 -8.29 18.15 -3.99
C GLY A 138 -6.77 18.11 -4.14
N VAL A 139 -6.11 19.21 -4.51
CA VAL A 139 -4.65 19.33 -4.53
C VAL A 139 -4.14 19.49 -3.11
N SER A 140 -3.14 18.70 -2.73
CA SER A 140 -2.47 18.85 -1.44
C SER A 140 -1.40 19.93 -1.51
N VAL A 141 -1.46 20.90 -0.60
CA VAL A 141 -0.47 21.97 -0.44
C VAL A 141 0.11 21.88 0.96
N ARG A 142 1.41 21.61 1.08
CA ARG A 142 2.09 21.46 2.38
C ARG A 142 3.36 22.27 2.44
N ILE A 143 3.80 22.61 3.64
CA ILE A 143 5.13 23.20 3.82
C ILE A 143 6.18 22.07 3.76
N LYS A 144 7.25 22.28 2.99
CA LYS A 144 8.39 21.38 2.93
C LYS A 144 8.99 21.22 4.33
N ASP A 145 9.30 19.98 4.71
CA ASP A 145 9.78 19.58 6.04
C ASP A 145 8.75 19.70 7.19
N HIS A 146 7.55 20.24 6.94
CA HIS A 146 6.46 20.35 7.90
C HIS A 146 5.14 19.82 7.31
N SER A 147 5.08 18.50 7.10
CA SER A 147 3.93 17.83 6.47
C SER A 147 2.59 17.97 7.22
N SER A 148 2.62 18.32 8.51
CA SER A 148 1.44 18.61 9.33
C SER A 148 0.86 20.01 9.11
N ILE A 149 1.57 20.89 8.41
CA ILE A 149 1.16 22.27 8.15
C ILE A 149 0.86 22.41 6.65
N GLY A 150 -0.42 22.64 6.33
CA GLY A 150 -0.88 22.77 4.95
C GLY A 150 -2.39 22.77 4.83
N GLY A 151 -2.87 22.60 3.60
CA GLY A 151 -4.28 22.55 3.25
C GLY A 151 -4.53 21.71 2.00
N ILE A 152 -5.81 21.66 1.62
CA ILE A 152 -6.27 21.03 0.39
C ILE A 152 -7.08 22.08 -0.38
N THR A 153 -6.96 22.10 -1.71
CA THR A 153 -7.76 23.01 -2.54
C THR A 153 -9.23 22.59 -2.58
N ASN A 154 -10.13 23.57 -2.67
CA ASN A 154 -11.56 23.36 -2.89
C ASN A 154 -11.90 23.23 -4.39
N ARG A 155 -13.21 23.18 -4.72
CA ARG A 155 -13.71 23.06 -6.09
C ARG A 155 -13.30 24.20 -7.01
N GLU A 156 -13.10 25.38 -6.44
CA GLU A 156 -12.62 26.58 -7.14
C GLU A 156 -11.08 26.62 -7.23
N GLY A 157 -10.37 25.57 -6.80
CA GLY A 157 -8.91 25.48 -6.82
C GLY A 157 -8.22 26.28 -5.71
N GLN A 158 -8.98 26.87 -4.79
CA GLN A 158 -8.48 27.75 -3.75
C GLN A 158 -8.06 26.98 -2.51
N PHE A 159 -6.95 27.40 -1.90
CA PHE A 159 -6.50 26.89 -0.61
C PHE A 159 -6.19 28.07 0.34
N SER A 160 -6.36 27.82 1.64
CA SER A 160 -5.98 28.77 2.70
C SER A 160 -5.64 28.01 3.97
N PHE A 161 -4.47 28.28 4.56
CA PHE A 161 -4.09 27.71 5.86
C PHE A 161 -3.28 28.71 6.70
N THR A 162 -3.40 28.57 8.02
CA THR A 162 -2.70 29.44 8.98
C THR A 162 -1.26 28.98 9.15
N LEU A 163 -0.32 29.92 9.05
CA LEU A 163 1.07 29.67 9.36
C LEU A 163 1.28 29.73 10.89
N PRO A 164 1.89 28.73 11.53
CA PRO A 164 2.17 28.79 12.96
C PRO A 164 3.22 29.85 13.31
N GLU A 165 3.17 30.36 14.54
CA GLU A 165 4.07 31.43 15.00
C GLU A 165 5.56 31.09 14.87
N SER A 166 5.91 29.81 15.01
CA SER A 166 7.28 29.32 14.84
C SER A 166 7.87 29.60 13.46
N LEU A 167 7.03 29.71 12.42
CA LEU A 167 7.45 29.93 11.04
C LEU A 167 7.26 31.38 10.57
N HIS A 168 6.66 32.26 11.37
CA HIS A 168 6.44 33.66 11.00
C HIS A 168 7.74 34.47 10.77
N LYS A 169 8.85 34.05 11.38
CA LYS A 169 10.17 34.70 11.29
C LYS A 169 11.02 34.22 10.10
N THR A 170 10.49 33.31 9.29
CA THR A 170 11.25 32.74 8.16
C THR A 170 11.16 33.67 6.94
N ASP A 171 12.29 33.87 6.26
CA ASP A 171 12.38 34.75 5.08
C ASP A 171 11.65 34.19 3.85
N SER A 172 11.49 32.86 3.75
CA SER A 172 10.76 32.20 2.68
C SER A 172 10.28 30.81 3.11
N ILE A 173 9.22 30.32 2.48
CA ILE A 173 8.62 29.01 2.76
C ILE A 173 8.53 28.25 1.45
N THR A 174 8.99 27.00 1.44
CA THR A 174 8.79 26.13 0.27
C THR A 174 7.49 25.35 0.44
N LEU A 175 6.58 25.49 -0.51
CA LEU A 175 5.36 24.70 -0.62
C LEU A 175 5.62 23.47 -1.48
N GLN A 176 5.28 22.29 -0.99
CA GLN A 176 5.20 21.05 -1.75
C GLN A 176 3.75 20.81 -2.16
N ILE A 177 3.51 20.77 -3.47
CA ILE A 177 2.20 20.69 -4.08
C ILE A 177 2.09 19.37 -4.84
N SER A 178 1.04 18.60 -4.56
CA SER A 178 0.86 17.28 -5.19
C SER A 178 -0.61 16.93 -5.41
N ARG A 179 -0.88 16.28 -6.54
CA ARG A 179 -2.19 15.72 -6.90
C ARG A 179 -1.98 14.47 -7.75
N LEU A 180 -2.87 13.49 -7.60
CA LEU A 180 -2.86 12.27 -8.42
C LEU A 180 -3.02 12.60 -9.90
N GLY A 181 -2.13 12.04 -10.74
CA GLY A 181 -2.11 12.27 -12.18
C GLY A 181 -1.42 13.56 -12.60
N TYR A 182 -0.81 14.31 -11.68
CA TYR A 182 -0.06 15.53 -11.94
C TYR A 182 1.36 15.45 -11.38
N ASP A 183 2.30 16.15 -12.01
CA ASP A 183 3.67 16.22 -11.53
C ASP A 183 3.72 17.03 -10.24
N ALA A 184 4.38 16.48 -9.21
CA ALA A 184 4.57 17.18 -7.95
C ALA A 184 5.48 18.40 -8.16
N ARG A 185 5.13 19.52 -7.54
CA ARG A 185 5.83 20.79 -7.71
C ARG A 185 6.23 21.39 -6.36
N GLU A 186 7.45 21.89 -6.29
CA GLU A 186 7.91 22.68 -5.16
C GLU A 186 7.96 24.16 -5.55
N VAL A 187 7.37 25.03 -4.73
CA VAL A 187 7.28 26.47 -4.98
C VAL A 187 7.79 27.24 -3.76
N LEU A 188 8.81 28.06 -3.96
CA LEU A 188 9.30 28.97 -2.93
C LEU A 188 8.37 30.20 -2.87
N VAL A 189 7.85 30.53 -1.70
CA VAL A 189 6.95 31.65 -1.47
C VAL A 189 7.53 32.56 -0.40
N ASN A 190 7.65 33.84 -0.74
CA ASN A 190 8.11 34.87 0.17
C ASN A 190 6.92 35.51 0.93
N PRO A 191 7.15 36.07 2.14
CA PRO A 191 6.16 36.76 2.96
C PRO A 191 5.19 37.71 2.25
N ASP A 192 5.66 38.43 1.24
CA ASP A 192 4.91 39.39 0.42
C ASP A 192 3.92 38.73 -0.54
N GLN A 193 4.12 37.45 -0.86
CA GLN A 193 3.32 36.67 -1.82
C GLN A 193 2.27 35.78 -1.15
N PHE A 194 2.18 35.80 0.18
CA PHE A 194 1.35 34.86 0.94
C PHE A 194 -0.15 34.94 0.62
N SER A 195 -0.68 36.09 0.20
CA SER A 195 -2.12 36.27 -0.05
C SER A 195 -2.53 36.12 -1.52
N GLY A 196 -1.67 35.58 -2.37
CA GLY A 196 -1.92 35.53 -3.82
C GLY A 196 -1.10 34.49 -4.56
N VAL A 197 -0.81 33.34 -3.94
CA VAL A 197 0.00 32.29 -4.56
C VAL A 197 -0.77 31.67 -5.72
N GLN A 198 -0.26 31.76 -6.94
CA GLN A 198 -0.83 31.09 -8.11
C GLN A 198 0.12 30.02 -8.61
N VAL A 199 -0.37 28.78 -8.74
CA VAL A 199 0.43 27.65 -9.21
C VAL A 199 -0.33 26.88 -10.28
N SER A 200 0.36 26.50 -11.35
CA SER A 200 -0.16 25.60 -12.37
C SER A 200 0.54 24.24 -12.29
N LEU A 201 -0.22 23.15 -12.45
CA LEU A 201 0.26 21.78 -12.46
C LEU A 201 0.04 21.13 -13.82
N SER A 202 1.04 20.35 -14.25
CA SER A 202 1.00 19.58 -15.50
C SER A 202 0.65 18.12 -15.22
N LEU A 203 -0.09 17.49 -16.14
CA LEU A 203 -0.45 16.08 -16.05
C LEU A 203 0.80 15.18 -16.17
N SER A 204 0.95 14.21 -15.26
CA SER A 204 1.97 13.18 -15.33
C SER A 204 1.57 12.11 -16.35
N ILE A 205 1.90 12.33 -17.62
CA ILE A 205 1.66 11.34 -18.68
C ILE A 205 2.78 10.29 -18.59
N MET A 206 2.51 9.13 -17.98
CA MET A 206 3.40 7.98 -18.10
C MET A 206 3.33 7.47 -19.55
N ALA A 207 4.25 7.94 -20.39
CA ALA A 207 4.46 7.35 -21.70
C ALA A 207 5.00 5.92 -21.49
N LEU A 208 4.17 4.92 -21.75
CA LEU A 208 4.61 3.53 -21.73
C LEU A 208 5.66 3.35 -22.84
N PRO A 209 6.85 2.79 -22.53
CA PRO A 209 7.84 2.51 -23.56
C PRO A 209 7.28 1.49 -24.55
N GLU A 210 7.47 1.77 -25.84
CA GLU A 210 7.09 0.86 -26.92
C GLU A 210 7.80 -0.49 -26.74
N VAL A 211 7.02 -1.57 -26.65
CA VAL A 211 7.57 -2.92 -26.51
C VAL A 211 8.08 -3.38 -27.87
N VAL A 212 9.38 -3.24 -28.10
CA VAL A 212 10.05 -3.89 -29.24
C VAL A 212 10.22 -5.37 -28.91
N ILE A 213 9.47 -6.23 -29.60
CA ILE A 213 9.62 -7.68 -29.49
C ILE A 213 10.85 -8.09 -30.31
N GLU A 214 12.00 -8.26 -29.68
CA GLU A 214 13.13 -8.95 -30.29
C GLU A 214 12.95 -10.48 -30.17
N ARG A 215 12.72 -11.13 -31.32
CA ARG A 215 12.62 -12.59 -31.40
C ARG A 215 14.03 -13.18 -31.33
N SER A 216 14.44 -13.70 -30.18
CA SER A 216 15.69 -14.48 -30.08
C SER A 216 15.52 -15.83 -30.77
N GLY A 217 16.03 -15.94 -31.99
CA GLY A 217 16.04 -17.19 -32.75
C GLY A 217 17.12 -18.12 -32.23
N TRP A 218 16.73 -19.22 -31.57
CA TRP A 218 17.64 -20.33 -31.33
C TRP A 218 17.70 -21.17 -32.61
N ALA A 219 18.89 -21.27 -33.21
CA ALA A 219 19.12 -22.17 -34.34
C ALA A 219 19.17 -23.62 -33.85
N THR A 220 18.08 -24.37 -34.05
CA THR A 220 18.06 -25.81 -33.83
C THR A 220 19.00 -26.47 -34.83
N ARG A 221 20.13 -27.03 -34.36
CA ARG A 221 20.94 -27.95 -35.15
C ARG A 221 20.09 -29.16 -35.54
N THR A 222 19.78 -29.29 -36.83
CA THR A 222 19.12 -30.46 -37.40
C THR A 222 20.05 -31.67 -37.28
N ILE A 223 19.67 -32.68 -36.49
CA ILE A 223 20.26 -34.02 -36.60
C ILE A 223 19.40 -34.77 -37.60
N ILE A 224 19.94 -34.98 -38.80
CA ILE A 224 19.32 -35.81 -39.83
C ILE A 224 19.75 -37.25 -39.55
N THR A 225 18.81 -38.11 -39.15
CA THR A 225 19.03 -39.56 -39.09
C THR A 225 18.61 -40.14 -40.44
N GLY A 226 19.59 -40.40 -41.31
CA GLY A 226 19.37 -41.03 -42.61
C GLY A 226 20.26 -42.26 -42.77
N ALA A 227 19.75 -43.31 -43.42
CA ALA A 227 20.55 -44.47 -43.80
C ALA A 227 21.53 -44.07 -44.91
N TYR A 228 22.81 -44.41 -44.74
CA TYR A 228 23.82 -44.30 -45.80
C TYR A 228 23.79 -45.59 -46.63
N ALA A 229 23.62 -45.46 -47.95
CA ALA A 229 23.99 -46.51 -48.88
C ALA A 229 25.40 -46.18 -49.37
N GLY A 230 26.40 -46.89 -48.85
CA GLY A 230 27.75 -46.84 -49.38
C GLY A 230 27.80 -47.59 -50.71
N TYR A 231 28.11 -46.89 -51.79
CA TYR A 231 28.48 -47.47 -53.07
C TYR A 231 29.96 -47.24 -53.28
N ASP A 232 30.75 -48.29 -53.05
CA ASP A 232 32.12 -48.40 -53.56
C ASP A 232 32.09 -49.39 -54.73
N GLY A 233 32.80 -49.08 -55.81
CA GLY A 233 32.85 -49.96 -56.97
C GLY A 233 33.29 -49.32 -58.28
N MET A 234 34.38 -48.54 -58.26
CA MET A 234 35.12 -48.31 -59.50
C MET A 234 36.03 -49.52 -59.74
N ASN A 235 35.62 -50.45 -60.61
CA ASN A 235 36.45 -50.96 -61.72
C ASN A 235 35.78 -52.16 -62.43
N TYR A 236 35.68 -51.98 -63.75
CA TYR A 236 35.64 -52.97 -64.83
C TYR A 236 35.60 -54.46 -64.47
N CYS A 237 34.75 -55.22 -65.17
CA CYS A 237 35.26 -56.17 -66.16
C CYS A 237 34.21 -56.52 -67.22
N ARG A 238 34.65 -56.36 -68.47
CA ARG A 238 34.08 -57.00 -69.66
C ARG A 238 34.11 -58.53 -69.47
N ASN A 239 33.06 -59.20 -69.93
CA ASN A 239 33.15 -60.60 -70.33
C ASN A 239 34.17 -60.70 -71.48
N PRO A 240 35.05 -61.70 -71.53
CA PRO A 240 34.63 -62.95 -72.16
C PRO A 240 35.27 -64.23 -71.59
N ARG A 241 34.45 -65.30 -71.65
CA ARG A 241 34.81 -66.66 -72.10
C ARG A 241 35.44 -67.65 -71.10
N TRP A 242 34.76 -68.81 -71.09
CA TRP A 242 35.29 -70.18 -71.17
C TRP A 242 35.72 -70.90 -69.87
N HIS A 243 34.79 -71.71 -69.35
CA HIS A 243 34.75 -73.18 -69.46
C HIS A 243 35.82 -74.12 -68.80
N TRP A 244 35.29 -74.99 -67.92
CA TRP A 244 35.56 -76.42 -67.60
C TRP A 244 37.03 -76.90 -67.37
N TRP A 245 37.28 -77.47 -66.16
CA TRP A 245 38.43 -78.30 -65.71
C TRP A 245 39.75 -77.59 -65.40
N HIS A 246 39.97 -77.11 -64.17
CA HIS A 246 41.26 -77.20 -63.45
C HIS A 246 40.97 -76.90 -61.95
N ARG A 247 40.57 -77.88 -61.13
CA ARG A 247 41.38 -79.00 -60.64
C ARG A 247 42.48 -78.49 -59.71
N LEU A 248 42.32 -78.85 -58.44
CA LEU A 248 43.35 -79.39 -57.55
C LEU A 248 44.76 -78.85 -57.81
N THR A 249 45.18 -77.83 -57.07
CA THR A 249 46.47 -77.78 -56.37
C THR A 249 46.67 -76.38 -55.76
N ARG A 250 46.21 -76.18 -54.53
CA ARG A 250 46.94 -75.36 -53.53
C ARG A 250 46.94 -75.99 -52.14
N VAL A 251 46.72 -77.30 -52.05
CA VAL A 251 47.33 -78.14 -51.01
C VAL A 251 48.76 -78.36 -51.52
N PHE A 252 49.71 -77.66 -50.94
CA PHE A 252 51.18 -77.82 -50.97
C PHE A 252 51.78 -76.40 -51.01
N ARG A 253 52.76 -75.99 -50.22
CA ARG A 253 53.50 -76.58 -49.11
C ARG A 253 54.57 -75.55 -48.77
N LYS A 254 54.68 -75.23 -47.48
CA LYS A 254 55.83 -74.69 -46.71
C LYS A 254 57.07 -74.15 -47.47
N ASN A 255 57.37 -72.88 -47.18
CA ASN A 255 58.44 -72.40 -46.29
C ASN A 255 59.89 -72.92 -46.51
N LYS A 256 60.86 -71.99 -46.62
CA LYS A 256 62.21 -72.10 -46.01
C LYS A 256 62.92 -70.72 -45.93
N ASN A 257 63.16 -70.32 -44.67
CA ASN A 257 64.28 -69.62 -44.02
C ASN A 257 65.38 -68.87 -44.82
N ASN A 258 65.71 -67.68 -44.29
CA ASN A 258 67.02 -67.14 -43.84
C ASN A 258 68.35 -67.61 -44.46
N TYR A 259 69.26 -66.64 -44.63
CA TYR A 259 70.71 -66.78 -44.40
C TYR A 259 71.01 -66.93 -42.90
#